data_AF-A0A662JE76-F1
#
_entry.id   AF-A0A662JE76-F1
#
_cell.length_a   1.000
_cell.length_b   1.000
_cell.length_c   1.000
_cell.angle_alpha   90.00
_cell.angle_beta   90.00
_cell.angle_gamma   90.00
#
_symmetry.space_group_name_H-M   'P 1'
#
loop_
_entity.id
_entity.type
_entity.pdbx_description
1 polymer ?
#
loop_
_entity_poly.entity_id
_entity_poly.type
_entity_poly.pdbx_seq_one_letter_code
_entity_poly.pdbx_strand_id
1 'polypeptide(L)' 'MRELKVGVYICRCGGNISDYVDCNRIRDEVATWPNVAVSRVETYLCS' A
#
# COMPACT_ATOMS: atom_id res chain seq x y z
N MET A 1 4.95 -22.56 -14.27
CA MET A 1 4.07 -21.75 -13.38
C MET A 1 4.44 -20.29 -13.56
N ARG A 2 3.47 -19.37 -13.56
CA ARG A 2 3.76 -17.92 -13.64
C ARG A 2 3.97 -17.40 -12.22
N GLU A 3 5.05 -16.67 -12.01
CA GLU A 3 5.34 -16.02 -10.72
C GLU A 3 4.24 -14.97 -10.43
N LEU A 4 3.70 -14.98 -9.21
CA LEU A 4 2.69 -14.01 -8.78
C LEU A 4 3.34 -12.63 -8.70
N LYS A 5 2.64 -11.60 -9.19
CA LYS A 5 3.06 -10.21 -9.07
C LYS A 5 1.92 -9.41 -8.46
N VAL A 6 2.11 -9.02 -7.20
CA VAL A 6 1.10 -8.34 -6.40
C VAL A 6 1.41 -6.85 -6.35
N GLY A 7 0.40 -6.02 -6.57
CA GLY A 7 0.45 -4.58 -6.30
C GLY A 7 -0.36 -4.26 -5.05
N VAL A 8 0.26 -3.56 -4.10
CA VAL A 8 -0.38 -3.11 -2.86
C VAL A 8 -0.56 -1.60 -2.90
N TYR A 9 -1.81 -1.16 -2.73
CA TYR A 9 -2.16 0.26 -2.74
C TYR A 9 -2.85 0.61 -1.43
N ILE A 10 -2.27 1.56 -0.71
CA ILE A 10 -2.71 1.97 0.62
C ILE A 10 -3.36 3.34 0.50
N CYS A 11 -4.62 3.45 0.92
CA CYS A 11 -5.38 4.68 0.87
C CYS A 11 -5.19 5.47 2.18
N ARG A 12 -4.95 6.79 2.09
CA ARG A 12 -5.03 7.70 3.25
C ARG A 12 -6.46 8.12 3.57
N CYS A 13 -7.34 8.07 2.56
CA CYS A 13 -8.73 8.52 2.62
C CYS A 13 -8.86 9.95 3.17
N GLY A 14 -7.97 10.84 2.70
CA GLY A 14 -7.79 12.21 3.17
C GLY A 14 -7.19 12.34 4.58
N GLY A 15 -7.74 11.59 5.54
CA GLY A 15 -7.37 11.58 6.96
C GLY A 15 -8.07 10.46 7.73
N ASN A 16 -9.20 9.93 7.21
CA ASN A 16 -9.94 8.84 7.87
C ASN A 16 -9.07 7.63 8.22
N ILE A 17 -8.04 7.34 7.41
CA ILE A 17 -7.07 6.27 7.67
C ILE A 17 -5.76 6.86 8.17
N SER A 18 -5.18 7.83 7.44
CA SER A 18 -3.82 8.31 7.73
C SER A 18 -3.66 9.08 9.04
N ASP A 19 -4.74 9.58 9.64
CA ASP A 19 -4.67 10.28 10.94
C ASP A 19 -4.48 9.30 12.10
N TYR A 20 -4.78 8.02 11.89
CA TYR A 20 -4.70 6.97 12.90
C TYR A 20 -3.67 5.88 12.57
N VAL A 21 -3.28 5.77 11.29
CA VAL A 21 -2.42 4.71 10.78
C VAL A 21 -1.27 5.31 9.99
N ASP A 22 -0.04 4.93 10.33
CA ASP A 22 1.13 5.27 9.50
C ASP A 22 1.14 4.46 8.21
N CYS A 23 0.48 4.99 7.18
CA CYS A 23 0.40 4.37 5.86
C CYS A 23 1.77 4.22 5.19
N ASN A 24 2.76 5.08 5.50
CA ASN A 24 4.09 5.00 4.91
C ASN A 24 4.87 3.84 5.54
N ARG A 25 4.77 3.66 6.86
CA ARG A 25 5.34 2.48 7.53
C ARG A 25 4.77 1.18 6.96
N ILE A 26 3.46 1.11 6.73
CA ILE A 26 2.83 -0.07 6.11
C ILE A 26 3.37 -0.28 4.69
N ARG A 27 3.47 0.77 3.87
CA ARG A 27 4.02 0.68 2.50
C ARG A 27 5.41 0.05 2.50
N ASP A 28 6.27 0.49 3.42
CA ASP A 28 7.65 0.03 3.52
C ASP A 28 7.73 -1.42 4.01
N GLU A 29 6.87 -1.79 4.96
CA GLU A 29 6.77 -3.16 5.47
C GLU A 29 6.26 -4.14 4.39
N VAL A 30 5.19 -3.80 3.66
CA VAL A 30 4.64 -4.69 2.63
C VAL A 30 5.53 -4.79 1.38
N ALA A 31 6.42 -3.81 1.15
CA ALA A 31 7.38 -3.86 0.06
C ALA A 31 8.37 -5.03 0.19
N THR A 32 8.57 -5.55 1.41
CA THR A 32 9.47 -6.70 1.65
C THR A 32 8.75 -8.04 1.58
N TRP A 33 7.44 -8.07 1.34
CA TRP A 33 6.67 -9.32 1.31
C TRP A 33 6.92 -10.09 0.00
N PRO A 34 6.92 -11.44 0.03
CA PRO A 34 7.07 -12.24 -1.17
C PRO A 34 6.06 -11.86 -2.25
N ASN A 35 6.52 -11.76 -3.50
CA ASN A 35 5.71 -11.48 -4.69
C ASN A 35 5.11 -10.06 -4.79
N VAL A 36 5.34 -9.17 -3.82
CA VAL A 36 4.92 -7.76 -3.93
C VAL A 36 5.88 -7.05 -4.88
N ALA A 37 5.38 -6.68 -6.06
CA ALA A 37 6.14 -5.99 -7.10
C ALA A 37 6.04 -4.46 -6.99
N VAL A 38 5.00 -3.95 -6.34
CA VAL A 38 4.81 -2.51 -6.11
C VAL A 38 4.02 -2.28 -4.82
N SER A 39 4.43 -1.30 -4.02
CA SER A 39 3.62 -0.75 -2.93
C SER A 39 3.52 0.78 -3.05
N ARG A 40 2.31 1.34 -2.91
CA ARG A 40 2.07 2.80 -3.02
C ARG A 40 1.12 3.29 -1.95
N VAL A 41 1.24 4.56 -1.63
CA VAL A 41 0.31 5.29 -0.75
C VAL A 41 -0.32 6.40 -1.56
N GLU A 42 -1.64 6.42 -1.63
CA GLU A 42 -2.41 7.44 -2.37
C GLU A 42 -3.39 8.13 -1.42
N THR A 43 -3.61 9.43 -1.62
CA THR A 43 -4.53 10.19 -0.75
C THR A 43 -5.97 9.74 -0.91
N TYR A 44 -6.40 9.50 -2.16
CA TYR A 44 -7.72 8.96 -2.51
C TYR A 44 -7.55 7.90 -3.60
N LEU A 45 -7.55 6.63 -3.20
CA LEU A 45 -7.29 5.53 -4.14
C LEU A 45 -8.45 5.30 -5.12
N CYS A 46 -9.68 5.64 -4.74
CA CYS A 46 -10.87 5.42 -5.55
C CYS A 46 -11.21 6.58 -6.50
N SER A 47 -10.33 7.56 -6.65
CA SER A 47 -10.51 8.73 -7.51
C SER A 47 -9.97 8.51 -8.92
#